data_AF-A0A6P8BCL1-F1
#
_entry.id   AF-A0A6P8BCL1-F1
#
_cell.length_a   1.000
_cell.length_b   1.000
_cell.length_c   1.000
_cell.angle_alpha   90.00
_cell.angle_beta   90.00
_cell.angle_gamma   90.00
#
_symmetry.space_group_name_H-M   'P 1'
#
loop_
_entity.id
_entity.type
_entity.pdbx_description
1 polymer ?
#
loop_
_entity_poly.entity_id
_entity_poly.type
_entity_poly.pdbx_seq_one_letter_code
_entity_poly.pdbx_strand_id
1 'polypeptide(L)'
;MDYSSSINEADNPHGASPWGSPGTSPQHNRTTFNAAATAAPPPTYQSFEAASNGLGVPEDEGGFGDTDTGFARPSTASTAAASDALTDESRTEAGESQQEHDEDNQAAAPTEGAAHGDAVAQQEQHQQQGRAEEQQAPQAQRPAQPLYKLQAKITGLERTGRKDPILRFDVHTNLPNFRTTQYRDIRRLHSEFVKFGEHLISANPDALVPAVPPPITSAGAGTDEDEARVKALMQRWLNYVCSNEVLLRDDEMILFVESDFGYSPMVKKKQPATGVRRKILKQFAPPPDDTPELQEARPIVKLFYLGSMDAGHKVDKLVKARRGLGLAESDFGVKLGGMHVQELHQGLGNAYRKLGKVIQTVGDCHAAQATAEATTMGDPLQYHSSDAFIVKETLTNRQILIREFLQAQETTRSKLNATDRLRASSNVRREKVDEAIAALDEARHNEVQLYHKTSRVTQNLVQERRKWFARTSADLRLSIREYVLREIEAERRTLALLETVRPDIRSIDSSGGLSRLGREAHPTPPRRVSMAASQGPKGDAWSGVPRRSDAAVNRSLSASTGSIIAAGLSEEGHVDGDMAPARTRTQAEEDDDDRLDARNAASRLATSTF
;
A
#
# COMPACT_ATOMS: atom_id res chain seq x y z
N MET A 1 54.67 23.16 -25.53
CA MET A 1 56.08 23.14 -25.97
C MET A 1 56.72 21.84 -25.51
N ASP A 2 57.79 21.43 -26.18
CA ASP A 2 58.26 20.04 -26.24
C ASP A 2 58.71 19.37 -24.94
N TYR A 3 58.67 18.03 -25.00
CA TYR A 3 59.48 17.14 -24.19
C TYR A 3 60.93 17.11 -24.73
N SER A 4 61.92 17.42 -23.90
CA SER A 4 63.21 16.68 -23.89
C SER A 4 64.20 17.23 -22.85
N SER A 5 64.62 16.38 -21.91
CA SER A 5 66.04 16.17 -21.54
C SER A 5 66.12 15.10 -20.47
N SER A 6 67.08 14.19 -20.63
CA SER A 6 67.31 12.99 -19.84
C SER A 6 68.76 12.96 -19.34
N ILE A 7 69.16 11.87 -18.63
CA ILE A 7 70.57 11.45 -18.36
C ILE A 7 71.25 12.29 -17.24
N ASN A 8 71.88 11.75 -16.18
CA ASN A 8 72.21 10.36 -15.83
C ASN A 8 72.42 10.14 -14.29
N GLU A 9 72.24 8.90 -13.82
CA GLU A 9 73.19 8.08 -12.99
C GLU A 9 73.61 8.61 -11.58
N ALA A 10 73.60 7.85 -10.47
CA ALA A 10 73.74 6.39 -10.26
C ALA A 10 73.01 5.88 -8.98
N ASP A 11 73.36 4.64 -8.57
CA ASP A 11 73.00 3.90 -7.34
C ASP A 11 71.59 3.29 -7.21
N ASN A 12 71.57 1.98 -7.45
CA ASN A 12 70.55 1.01 -7.02
C ASN A 12 71.18 0.15 -5.90
N PRO A 13 70.43 -0.39 -4.92
CA PRO A 13 70.01 -1.77 -5.15
C PRO A 13 68.68 -2.22 -4.47
N HIS A 14 68.09 -3.27 -5.07
CA HIS A 14 67.13 -4.23 -4.47
C HIS A 14 65.74 -3.72 -4.01
N GLY A 15 64.91 -3.33 -4.98
CA GLY A 15 63.45 -3.38 -4.82
C GLY A 15 62.92 -4.82 -4.85
N ALA A 16 62.18 -5.23 -3.81
CA ALA A 16 61.42 -6.49 -3.80
C ALA A 16 60.08 -6.32 -4.55
N SER A 17 59.67 -7.36 -5.30
CA SER A 17 58.43 -7.34 -6.09
C SER A 17 57.17 -7.29 -5.21
N PRO A 18 56.12 -6.53 -5.57
CA PRO A 18 54.89 -6.36 -4.77
C PRO A 18 53.96 -7.60 -4.71
N TRP A 19 54.46 -8.80 -5.06
CA TRP A 19 53.71 -10.05 -5.09
C TRP A 19 54.34 -11.14 -4.19
N GLY A 20 54.75 -10.77 -2.99
CA GLY A 20 55.30 -11.69 -1.98
C GLY A 20 54.35 -11.93 -0.81
N SER A 21 53.85 -13.16 -0.66
CA SER A 21 53.07 -13.59 0.52
C SER A 21 53.98 -14.06 1.66
N PRO A 22 53.64 -13.68 2.90
CA PRO A 22 53.60 -14.64 4.00
C PRO A 22 52.24 -14.53 4.74
N GLY A 23 51.63 -15.59 5.28
CA GLY A 23 52.19 -16.91 5.57
C GLY A 23 52.10 -17.22 7.07
N THR A 24 50.89 -17.29 7.64
CA THR A 24 50.59 -18.01 8.91
C THR A 24 49.09 -18.22 9.10
N SER A 25 48.72 -19.41 9.57
CA SER A 25 47.35 -19.85 9.82
C SER A 25 46.88 -19.55 11.26
N PRO A 26 45.62 -19.11 11.50
CA PRO A 26 45.00 -19.17 12.81
C PRO A 26 44.45 -20.57 13.11
N GLN A 27 44.65 -21.05 14.32
CA GLN A 27 44.21 -22.38 14.77
C GLN A 27 42.70 -22.43 15.03
N HIS A 28 42.14 -23.63 14.87
CA HIS A 28 40.78 -23.95 15.27
C HIS A 28 40.69 -24.17 16.80
N ASN A 29 39.46 -24.11 17.33
CA ASN A 29 39.03 -24.59 18.65
C ASN A 29 39.22 -23.67 19.88
N ARG A 30 38.16 -22.92 20.23
CA ARG A 30 37.82 -22.65 21.64
C ARG A 30 36.31 -22.47 21.84
N THR A 31 35.65 -23.51 22.33
CA THR A 31 34.25 -23.51 22.75
C THR A 31 34.13 -23.22 24.25
N THR A 32 33.49 -22.11 24.63
CA THR A 32 32.94 -21.93 25.99
C THR A 32 31.72 -21.02 25.93
N PHE A 33 30.54 -21.57 26.24
CA PHE A 33 29.38 -20.79 26.65
C PHE A 33 29.64 -20.16 28.02
N ASN A 34 29.14 -18.95 28.24
CA ASN A 34 28.77 -18.53 29.59
C ASN A 34 27.59 -17.55 29.52
N ALA A 35 26.63 -17.71 30.43
CA ALA A 35 25.40 -16.94 30.45
C ALA A 35 25.19 -16.34 31.85
N ALA A 36 25.01 -15.02 31.94
CA ALA A 36 24.21 -14.34 32.96
C ALA A 36 24.11 -12.82 32.74
N ALA A 37 22.87 -12.33 32.70
CA ALA A 37 22.35 -11.00 33.03
C ALA A 37 23.29 -9.78 33.25
N THR A 38 23.00 -8.68 32.55
CA THR A 38 22.25 -7.55 33.12
C THR A 38 21.43 -6.86 32.02
N ALA A 39 20.26 -6.33 32.35
CA ALA A 39 19.35 -5.71 31.38
C ALA A 39 19.70 -4.23 31.12
N ALA A 40 19.59 -3.80 29.86
CA ALA A 40 19.65 -2.39 29.47
C ALA A 40 18.32 -1.99 28.78
N PRO A 41 17.82 -0.75 28.99
CA PRO A 41 16.55 -0.31 28.41
C PRO A 41 16.67 -0.05 26.89
N PRO A 42 15.55 -0.07 26.14
CA PRO A 42 15.56 0.19 24.70
C PRO A 42 15.89 1.66 24.40
N PRO A 43 16.52 1.96 23.24
CA PRO A 43 16.91 3.32 22.88
C PRO A 43 15.71 4.21 22.53
N THR A 44 15.71 5.43 23.06
CA THR A 44 14.73 6.48 22.77
C THR A 44 14.82 6.94 21.32
N TYR A 45 13.68 7.08 20.64
CA TYR A 45 13.60 7.68 19.31
C TYR A 45 14.03 9.16 19.35
N GLN A 46 15.10 9.51 18.65
CA GLN A 46 15.48 10.91 18.41
C GLN A 46 14.76 11.45 17.16
N SER A 47 14.22 12.66 17.29
CA SER A 47 13.57 13.40 16.20
C SER A 47 14.55 13.73 15.08
N PHE A 48 14.14 13.52 13.83
CA PHE A 48 14.90 13.98 12.67
C PHE A 48 14.77 15.49 12.51
N GLU A 49 15.83 16.24 12.79
CA GLU A 49 15.96 17.62 12.36
C GLU A 49 16.31 17.69 10.86
N ALA A 50 15.71 18.65 10.15
CA ALA A 50 15.91 18.80 8.71
C ALA A 50 17.17 19.62 8.42
N ALA A 51 18.24 18.95 7.99
CA ALA A 51 19.45 19.62 7.53
C ALA A 51 19.18 20.40 6.23
N SER A 52 19.36 21.73 6.28
CA SER A 52 19.34 22.60 5.11
C SER A 52 20.66 22.48 4.34
N ASN A 53 20.60 22.04 3.08
CA ASN A 53 21.74 22.16 2.16
C ASN A 53 21.41 23.17 1.06
N GLY A 54 22.09 24.31 1.10
CA GLY A 54 22.01 25.34 0.08
C GLY A 54 23.09 25.16 -0.99
N LEU A 55 22.65 24.94 -2.22
CA LEU A 55 23.32 25.23 -3.49
C LEU A 55 22.18 25.70 -4.40
N GLY A 56 22.22 26.84 -5.09
CA GLY A 56 23.37 27.45 -5.74
C GLY A 56 22.98 27.58 -7.21
N VAL A 57 22.32 28.69 -7.57
CA VAL A 57 21.76 28.93 -8.91
C VAL A 57 22.89 29.22 -9.90
N PRO A 58 22.77 28.71 -11.14
CA PRO A 58 23.20 29.46 -12.31
C PRO A 58 22.07 29.63 -13.34
N GLU A 59 21.83 30.90 -13.71
CA GLU A 59 21.39 31.30 -15.05
C GLU A 59 22.61 31.14 -16.00
N ASP A 60 22.55 31.02 -17.32
CA ASP A 60 21.52 31.32 -18.34
C ASP A 60 21.78 30.48 -19.63
N GLU A 61 21.02 30.77 -20.71
CA GLU A 61 21.33 30.61 -22.15
C GLU A 61 20.92 29.29 -22.86
N GLY A 62 19.96 29.33 -23.82
CA GLY A 62 19.74 28.16 -24.70
C GLY A 62 18.49 27.92 -25.60
N GLY A 63 17.60 28.87 -25.90
CA GLY A 63 16.88 28.93 -27.21
C GLY A 63 15.68 28.01 -27.62
N PHE A 64 14.50 28.65 -27.80
CA PHE A 64 13.49 28.54 -28.91
C PHE A 64 12.37 27.47 -29.02
N GLY A 65 11.12 27.98 -29.19
CA GLY A 65 9.97 27.35 -29.90
C GLY A 65 8.67 27.15 -29.07
N ASP A 66 7.92 28.19 -28.64
CA ASP A 66 6.81 28.89 -29.35
C ASP A 66 5.64 27.96 -29.80
N THR A 67 4.38 28.05 -29.32
CA THR A 67 3.38 29.16 -29.34
C THR A 67 2.31 28.93 -28.24
N ASP A 68 1.99 29.90 -27.36
CA ASP A 68 1.04 31.04 -27.46
C ASP A 68 -0.44 30.75 -27.03
N THR A 69 -0.85 31.38 -25.93
CA THR A 69 -2.10 32.16 -25.74
C THR A 69 -2.22 32.60 -24.27
N GLY A 70 -2.00 33.89 -24.01
CA GLY A 70 -1.85 34.42 -22.65
C GLY A 70 -3.14 34.92 -21.97
N PHE A 71 -3.05 35.14 -20.65
CA PHE A 71 -3.84 36.16 -19.95
C PHE A 71 -3.02 36.77 -18.80
N ALA A 72 -2.82 38.08 -18.83
CA ALA A 72 -1.99 38.81 -17.87
C ALA A 72 -2.71 39.05 -16.53
N ARG A 73 -1.92 39.28 -15.47
CA ARG A 73 -2.40 39.51 -14.10
C ARG A 73 -1.95 40.90 -13.64
N PRO A 74 -2.84 41.81 -13.23
CA PRO A 74 -2.43 43.13 -12.77
C PRO A 74 -1.87 43.06 -11.34
N SER A 75 -0.76 43.77 -11.15
CA SER A 75 -0.15 44.07 -9.85
C SER A 75 -0.74 45.37 -9.28
N THR A 76 -0.90 45.43 -7.95
CA THR A 76 -1.15 46.69 -7.24
C THR A 76 -0.21 46.79 -6.04
N ALA A 77 0.45 47.95 -5.93
CA ALA A 77 1.44 48.24 -4.89
C ALA A 77 0.80 48.89 -3.66
N SER A 78 1.57 48.91 -2.56
CA SER A 78 1.23 49.58 -1.31
C SER A 78 1.37 51.10 -1.40
N THR A 79 0.54 51.83 -0.65
CA THR A 79 0.87 53.15 -0.10
C THR A 79 0.27 53.30 1.30
N ALA A 80 0.97 54.02 2.16
CA ALA A 80 0.63 54.22 3.56
C ALA A 80 0.06 55.63 3.83
N ALA A 81 -0.68 55.78 4.92
CA ALA A 81 -0.85 57.04 5.65
C ALA A 81 -1.23 56.73 7.11
N ALA A 82 -0.78 57.56 8.05
CA ALA A 82 -0.91 57.35 9.50
C ALA A 82 -1.78 58.44 10.15
N SER A 83 -2.24 58.18 11.39
CA SER A 83 -2.49 59.25 12.37
C SER A 83 -2.47 58.70 13.81
N ASP A 84 -1.73 59.38 14.68
CA ASP A 84 -1.51 59.06 16.09
C ASP A 84 -2.68 59.42 17.03
N ALA A 85 -2.68 58.80 18.22
CA ALA A 85 -3.01 59.47 19.49
C ALA A 85 -2.39 58.68 20.68
N LEU A 86 -1.69 59.38 21.57
CA LEU A 86 -0.96 58.86 22.75
C LEU A 86 -1.66 59.21 24.08
N THR A 87 -1.01 58.91 25.22
CA THR A 87 -1.30 59.24 26.65
C THR A 87 -2.19 58.22 27.42
N ASP A 88 -1.90 57.84 28.68
CA ASP A 88 -0.74 58.14 29.59
C ASP A 88 -0.51 56.98 30.61
N GLU A 89 0.55 57.06 31.42
CA GLU A 89 1.09 56.02 32.31
C GLU A 89 0.43 55.85 33.71
N SER A 90 0.55 54.65 34.30
CA SER A 90 1.52 54.37 35.40
C SER A 90 1.06 53.39 36.51
N ARG A 91 2.10 52.84 37.18
CA ARG A 91 2.16 52.19 38.51
C ARG A 91 1.91 50.68 38.67
N THR A 92 2.49 50.19 39.77
CA THR A 92 3.22 48.92 39.93
C THR A 92 2.99 48.31 41.32
N GLU A 93 3.52 47.10 41.52
CA GLU A 93 3.65 46.36 42.80
C GLU A 93 2.34 45.77 43.37
N ALA A 94 2.32 44.75 44.24
CA ALA A 94 3.13 43.53 44.45
C ALA A 94 2.46 42.78 45.63
N GLY A 95 2.52 41.44 45.70
CA GLY A 95 2.01 40.72 46.88
C GLY A 95 1.89 39.21 46.74
N GLU A 96 2.54 38.46 47.62
CA GLU A 96 2.62 36.99 47.65
C GLU A 96 1.77 36.36 48.76
N SER A 97 1.27 35.13 48.53
CA SER A 97 0.95 34.05 49.51
C SER A 97 0.52 32.83 48.67
N GLN A 98 1.07 31.61 48.72
CA GLN A 98 1.35 30.64 49.81
C GLN A 98 0.13 30.31 50.70
N GLN A 99 -0.11 29.09 51.19
CA GLN A 99 0.11 27.67 50.76
C GLN A 99 -0.69 26.77 51.75
N GLU A 100 -0.67 25.43 51.61
CA GLU A 100 -1.30 24.35 52.44
C GLU A 100 -2.60 23.76 51.83
N HIS A 101 -2.72 22.49 51.41
CA HIS A 101 -2.41 21.14 51.94
C HIS A 101 -3.30 20.64 53.10
N ASP A 102 -4.05 19.55 52.85
CA ASP A 102 -4.02 18.34 53.70
C ASP A 102 -4.60 17.10 52.95
N GLU A 103 -4.20 15.89 53.38
CA GLU A 103 -4.48 14.59 52.72
C GLU A 103 -5.34 13.62 53.58
N ASP A 104 -5.83 12.57 52.91
CA ASP A 104 -6.19 11.21 53.41
C ASP A 104 -7.21 10.97 54.53
N ASN A 105 -8.16 10.04 54.26
CA ASN A 105 -8.23 8.77 55.03
C ASN A 105 -9.00 7.64 54.29
N GLN A 106 -8.67 6.39 54.60
CA GLN A 106 -9.29 5.14 54.09
C GLN A 106 -10.24 4.47 55.12
N ALA A 107 -10.89 3.37 54.68
CA ALA A 107 -11.63 2.30 55.42
C ALA A 107 -13.14 2.27 55.11
N ALA A 108 -13.85 1.12 55.10
CA ALA A 108 -13.49 -0.31 54.97
C ALA A 108 -14.77 -1.11 54.59
N ALA A 109 -14.63 -2.37 54.18
CA ALA A 109 -15.76 -3.29 53.94
C ALA A 109 -16.36 -3.85 55.26
N PRO A 110 -17.50 -4.57 55.21
CA PRO A 110 -17.35 -6.04 55.23
C PRO A 110 -18.32 -6.84 54.33
N THR A 111 -17.94 -8.10 54.13
CA THR A 111 -18.62 -9.21 53.41
C THR A 111 -19.47 -10.11 54.32
N GLU A 112 -20.48 -10.80 53.75
CA GLU A 112 -20.99 -12.18 54.03
C GLU A 112 -22.38 -12.35 53.34
N GLY A 113 -22.92 -13.51 52.93
CA GLY A 113 -22.41 -14.88 52.82
C GLY A 113 -23.51 -15.92 52.42
N ALA A 114 -23.22 -16.78 51.43
CA ALA A 114 -23.72 -18.16 51.15
C ALA A 114 -25.24 -18.60 51.13
N ALA A 115 -25.70 -18.98 49.93
CA ALA A 115 -26.18 -20.33 49.46
C ALA A 115 -27.32 -21.20 50.10
N HIS A 116 -28.14 -21.79 49.19
CA HIS A 116 -29.02 -23.00 49.28
C HIS A 116 -30.21 -22.98 50.29
N GLY A 117 -31.30 -23.77 50.15
CA GLY A 117 -31.78 -24.65 49.08
C GLY A 117 -32.96 -25.56 49.53
N ASP A 118 -34.00 -25.66 48.69
CA ASP A 118 -35.11 -26.66 48.61
C ASP A 118 -36.25 -26.87 49.67
N ALA A 119 -37.46 -26.97 49.09
CA ALA A 119 -38.64 -27.82 49.38
C ALA A 119 -39.42 -27.76 50.72
N VAL A 120 -40.76 -27.57 50.62
CA VAL A 120 -41.82 -28.62 50.67
C VAL A 120 -43.21 -27.99 50.44
N ALA A 121 -44.19 -28.75 49.92
CA ALA A 121 -45.51 -28.29 49.45
C ALA A 121 -46.70 -28.71 50.35
N GLN A 122 -47.88 -28.09 50.14
CA GLN A 122 -49.30 -28.49 50.43
C GLN A 122 -50.16 -27.21 50.67
N GLN A 123 -51.46 -27.09 50.36
CA GLN A 123 -52.45 -27.89 49.59
C GLN A 123 -53.70 -27.01 49.24
N GLU A 124 -54.73 -27.64 48.62
CA GLU A 124 -56.10 -27.15 48.27
C GLU A 124 -56.29 -26.62 46.82
N GLN A 125 -56.97 -27.31 45.87
CA GLN A 125 -58.42 -27.69 45.76
C GLN A 125 -59.34 -26.44 45.68
N HIS A 126 -60.18 -26.16 44.68
CA HIS A 126 -60.81 -26.90 43.55
C HIS A 126 -61.21 -25.87 42.43
N GLN A 127 -61.77 -26.12 41.22
CA GLN A 127 -62.36 -27.30 40.52
C GLN A 127 -62.43 -27.08 38.97
N GLN A 128 -62.97 -28.08 38.23
CA GLN A 128 -63.67 -28.02 36.93
C GLN A 128 -62.95 -27.55 35.62
N GLN A 129 -62.48 -28.58 34.87
CA GLN A 129 -62.75 -28.86 33.44
C GLN A 129 -62.83 -27.71 32.41
N GLY A 130 -61.84 -27.69 31.49
CA GLY A 130 -62.14 -27.49 30.07
C GLY A 130 -61.39 -26.40 29.30
N ARG A 131 -60.08 -26.52 29.09
CA ARG A 131 -59.43 -25.96 27.88
C ARG A 131 -58.09 -26.61 27.55
N ALA A 132 -57.77 -26.67 26.26
CA ALA A 132 -56.51 -27.17 25.72
C ALA A 132 -55.57 -26.01 25.36
N GLU A 133 -54.28 -26.32 25.28
CA GLU A 133 -53.23 -25.58 24.55
C GLU A 133 -53.12 -24.08 24.84
N GLU A 134 -52.51 -23.73 25.99
CA GLU A 134 -51.94 -22.40 26.17
C GLU A 134 -50.67 -22.24 25.32
N GLN A 135 -50.77 -21.35 24.35
CA GLN A 135 -49.73 -21.04 23.39
C GLN A 135 -48.55 -20.35 24.07
N GLN A 136 -47.37 -20.96 24.02
CA GLN A 136 -46.13 -20.20 24.19
C GLN A 136 -46.07 -19.14 23.08
N ALA A 137 -46.30 -17.88 23.44
CA ALA A 137 -46.19 -16.77 22.51
C ALA A 137 -44.79 -16.78 21.87
N PRO A 138 -44.68 -16.88 20.53
CA PRO A 138 -43.38 -16.80 19.88
C PRO A 138 -42.78 -15.43 20.19
N GLN A 139 -41.58 -15.39 20.76
CA GLN A 139 -40.79 -14.17 20.74
C GLN A 139 -40.68 -13.74 19.28
N ALA A 140 -41.26 -12.58 18.95
CA ALA A 140 -41.24 -12.06 17.59
C ALA A 140 -39.80 -11.75 17.19
N GLN A 141 -39.14 -12.74 16.58
CA GLN A 141 -37.88 -12.55 15.89
C GLN A 141 -38.12 -11.44 14.85
N ARG A 142 -37.53 -10.26 15.09
CA ARG A 142 -37.57 -9.18 14.12
C ARG A 142 -37.08 -9.75 12.80
N PRO A 143 -37.84 -9.65 11.69
CA PRO A 143 -37.39 -10.20 10.42
C PRO A 143 -36.03 -9.61 10.09
N ALA A 144 -35.06 -10.48 9.78
CA ALA A 144 -33.72 -10.06 9.44
C ALA A 144 -33.81 -9.04 8.30
N GLN A 145 -33.30 -7.82 8.50
CA GLN A 145 -33.40 -6.80 7.46
C GLN A 145 -32.67 -7.28 6.21
N PRO A 146 -33.24 -7.06 5.00
CA PRO A 146 -32.66 -7.57 3.78
C PRO A 146 -31.27 -6.97 3.58
N LEU A 147 -30.26 -7.85 3.53
CA LEU A 147 -28.89 -7.44 3.27
C LEU A 147 -28.79 -6.98 1.81
N TYR A 148 -28.69 -5.67 1.60
CA TYR A 148 -28.50 -5.10 0.28
C TYR A 148 -27.12 -5.48 -0.27
N LYS A 149 -27.09 -6.03 -1.48
CA LYS A 149 -25.90 -6.47 -2.20
C LYS A 149 -25.90 -5.94 -3.63
N LEU A 150 -24.73 -5.52 -4.06
CA LEU A 150 -24.40 -5.18 -5.43
C LEU A 150 -23.12 -5.97 -5.77
N GLN A 151 -23.15 -6.76 -6.83
CA GLN A 151 -22.00 -7.57 -7.26
C GLN A 151 -21.76 -7.34 -8.74
N ALA A 152 -20.61 -6.76 -9.07
CA ALA A 152 -20.16 -6.57 -10.44
C ALA A 152 -19.08 -7.61 -10.78
N LYS A 153 -19.11 -8.18 -11.99
CA LYS A 153 -18.13 -9.15 -12.48
C LYS A 153 -17.64 -8.76 -13.86
N ILE A 154 -16.33 -8.51 -13.99
CA ILE A 154 -15.70 -8.23 -15.28
C ILE A 154 -15.65 -9.52 -16.11
N THR A 155 -16.26 -9.45 -17.29
CA THR A 155 -16.35 -10.53 -18.28
C THR A 155 -15.34 -10.35 -19.41
N GLY A 156 -14.91 -9.12 -19.71
CA GLY A 156 -13.97 -8.85 -20.79
C GLY A 156 -13.28 -7.49 -20.70
N LEU A 157 -12.22 -7.36 -21.49
CA LEU A 157 -11.49 -6.13 -21.79
C LEU A 157 -11.33 -6.10 -23.31
N GLU A 158 -11.84 -5.08 -23.97
CA GLU A 158 -11.73 -4.88 -25.42
C GLU A 158 -10.82 -3.67 -25.66
N ARG A 159 -9.64 -3.89 -26.24
CA ARG A 159 -8.64 -2.85 -26.49
C ARG A 159 -8.30 -2.77 -27.98
N THR A 160 -8.31 -1.55 -28.54
CA THR A 160 -7.84 -1.30 -29.92
C THR A 160 -6.50 -0.55 -29.89
N GLY A 161 -5.40 -1.30 -29.93
CA GLY A 161 -4.05 -0.73 -29.82
C GLY A 161 -3.81 -0.10 -28.44
N ARG A 162 -3.30 1.14 -28.39
CA ARG A 162 -3.09 1.90 -27.14
C ARG A 162 -4.24 2.84 -26.76
N LYS A 163 -5.43 2.68 -27.36
CA LYS A 163 -6.61 3.50 -27.02
C LYS A 163 -7.18 3.13 -25.64
N ASP A 164 -8.01 4.03 -25.13
CA ASP A 164 -8.83 3.83 -23.92
C ASP A 164 -9.63 2.52 -24.05
N PRO A 165 -9.43 1.52 -23.17
CA PRO A 165 -10.06 0.22 -23.31
C PRO A 165 -11.52 0.24 -22.86
N ILE A 166 -12.34 -0.62 -23.47
CA ILE A 166 -13.71 -0.90 -23.03
C ILE A 166 -13.68 -2.10 -22.09
N LEU A 167 -14.16 -1.92 -20.86
CA LEU A 167 -14.41 -3.00 -19.92
C LEU A 167 -15.84 -3.50 -20.09
N ARG A 168 -15.97 -4.82 -20.13
CA ARG A 168 -17.26 -5.53 -20.18
C ARG A 168 -17.50 -6.20 -18.85
N PHE A 169 -18.68 -6.00 -18.28
CA PHE A 169 -19.02 -6.56 -16.97
C PHE A 169 -20.52 -6.81 -16.82
N ASP A 170 -20.84 -7.79 -15.97
CA ASP A 170 -22.20 -8.10 -15.55
C ASP A 170 -22.43 -7.55 -14.14
N VAL A 171 -23.66 -7.18 -13.80
CA VAL A 171 -24.06 -6.72 -12.46
C VAL A 171 -25.27 -7.51 -11.98
N HIS A 172 -25.19 -8.03 -10.76
CA HIS A 172 -26.30 -8.60 -10.02
C HIS A 172 -26.59 -7.78 -8.76
N THR A 173 -27.85 -7.48 -8.49
CA THR A 173 -28.27 -6.67 -7.34
C THR A 173 -29.64 -7.05 -6.79
N ASN A 174 -29.87 -6.75 -5.52
CA ASN A 174 -31.19 -6.74 -4.88
C ASN A 174 -31.59 -5.33 -4.37
N LEU A 175 -30.90 -4.28 -4.83
CA LEU A 175 -31.23 -2.89 -4.47
C LEU A 175 -32.54 -2.47 -5.15
N PRO A 176 -33.50 -1.89 -4.40
CA PRO A 176 -34.86 -1.64 -4.90
C PRO A 176 -34.95 -0.52 -5.95
N ASN A 177 -33.91 0.30 -6.09
CA ASN A 177 -33.88 1.43 -7.02
C ASN A 177 -33.43 1.03 -8.44
N PHE A 178 -32.95 -0.20 -8.64
CA PHE A 178 -32.58 -0.72 -9.97
C PHE A 178 -33.81 -1.29 -10.67
N ARG A 179 -33.94 -1.06 -11.99
CA ARG A 179 -35.08 -1.57 -12.79
C ARG A 179 -35.12 -3.10 -12.86
N THR A 180 -33.96 -3.76 -12.80
CA THR A 180 -33.85 -5.22 -12.82
C THR A 180 -32.79 -5.70 -11.83
N THR A 181 -32.78 -7.00 -11.54
CA THR A 181 -31.80 -7.63 -10.63
C THR A 181 -30.55 -8.17 -11.34
N GLN A 182 -30.53 -8.13 -12.68
CA GLN A 182 -29.45 -8.64 -13.51
C GLN A 182 -29.25 -7.74 -14.75
N TYR A 183 -28.05 -7.23 -14.91
CA TYR A 183 -27.55 -6.53 -16.08
C TYR A 183 -26.38 -7.34 -16.65
N ARG A 184 -26.33 -7.52 -17.97
CA ARG A 184 -25.30 -8.32 -18.63
C ARG A 184 -24.66 -7.53 -19.76
N ASP A 185 -23.39 -7.80 -20.01
CA ASP A 185 -22.58 -7.16 -21.06
C ASP A 185 -22.55 -5.63 -20.99
N ILE A 186 -22.57 -5.04 -19.79
CA ILE A 186 -22.42 -3.58 -19.62
C ILE A 186 -21.05 -3.19 -20.14
N ARG A 187 -21.01 -2.21 -21.04
CA ARG A 187 -19.79 -1.70 -21.67
C ARG A 187 -19.48 -0.30 -21.17
N ARG A 188 -18.28 -0.12 -20.62
CA ARG A 188 -17.78 1.20 -20.18
C ARG A 188 -16.32 1.37 -20.56
N LEU A 189 -15.98 2.54 -21.09
CA LEU A 189 -14.61 2.98 -21.29
C LEU A 189 -13.91 3.18 -19.94
N HIS A 190 -12.60 2.93 -19.85
CA HIS A 190 -11.86 3.20 -18.61
C HIS A 190 -11.96 4.69 -18.19
N SER A 191 -11.94 5.64 -19.13
CA SER A 191 -12.20 7.05 -18.82
C SER A 191 -13.59 7.33 -18.20
N GLU A 192 -14.57 6.44 -18.35
CA GLU A 192 -15.87 6.54 -17.67
C GLU A 192 -15.79 6.05 -16.22
N PHE A 193 -15.00 5.01 -15.93
CA PHE A 193 -14.66 4.63 -14.55
C PHE A 193 -13.93 5.74 -13.83
N VAL A 194 -13.02 6.46 -14.50
CA VAL A 194 -12.33 7.64 -13.93
C VAL A 194 -13.34 8.73 -13.55
N LYS A 195 -14.25 9.13 -14.46
CA LYS A 195 -15.31 10.10 -14.16
C LYS A 195 -16.22 9.66 -13.01
N PHE A 196 -16.55 8.36 -12.94
CA PHE A 196 -17.37 7.80 -11.87
C PHE A 196 -16.63 7.84 -10.52
N GLY A 197 -15.36 7.43 -10.49
CA GLY A 197 -14.51 7.57 -9.30
C GLY A 197 -14.39 9.02 -8.82
N GLU A 198 -14.16 9.98 -9.73
CA GLU A 198 -14.12 11.41 -9.41
C GLU A 198 -15.45 11.94 -8.83
N HIS A 199 -16.60 11.45 -9.35
CA HIS A 199 -17.90 11.75 -8.75
C HIS A 199 -17.98 11.19 -7.33
N LEU A 200 -17.72 9.89 -7.15
CA LEU A 200 -17.83 9.22 -5.85
C LEU A 200 -16.97 9.92 -4.77
N ILE A 201 -15.72 10.29 -5.11
CA ILE A 201 -14.79 11.03 -4.22
C ILE A 201 -15.35 12.40 -3.82
N SER A 202 -16.18 13.01 -4.67
CA SER A 202 -16.77 14.35 -4.47
C SER A 202 -18.18 14.33 -3.89
N ALA A 203 -18.89 13.22 -4.02
CA ALA A 203 -20.24 13.00 -3.53
C ALA A 203 -20.31 12.46 -2.11
N ASN A 204 -19.35 11.60 -1.75
CA ASN A 204 -19.39 10.78 -0.54
C ASN A 204 -18.22 11.14 0.40
N PRO A 205 -18.27 12.29 1.10
CA PRO A 205 -17.21 12.72 2.02
C PRO A 205 -17.04 11.81 3.24
N ASP A 206 -17.97 10.87 3.44
CA ASP A 206 -18.04 9.88 4.50
C ASP A 206 -17.53 8.48 4.11
N ALA A 207 -16.99 8.30 2.89
CA ALA A 207 -16.41 7.03 2.41
C ALA A 207 -14.95 7.17 1.94
N LEU A 208 -14.18 6.07 2.02
CA LEU A 208 -12.80 6.01 1.52
C LEU A 208 -12.75 5.33 0.13
N VAL A 209 -13.22 6.08 -0.86
CA VAL A 209 -13.28 5.67 -2.27
C VAL A 209 -11.90 5.25 -2.78
N PRO A 210 -11.75 4.03 -3.35
CA PRO A 210 -10.48 3.56 -3.88
C PRO A 210 -10.08 4.31 -5.16
N ALA A 211 -8.77 4.52 -5.36
CA ALA A 211 -8.23 5.02 -6.64
C ALA A 211 -8.61 4.09 -7.80
N VAL A 212 -9.00 4.65 -8.95
CA VAL A 212 -9.24 3.86 -10.17
C VAL A 212 -7.88 3.35 -10.69
N PRO A 213 -7.66 2.04 -10.86
CA PRO A 213 -6.42 1.51 -11.41
C PRO A 213 -6.11 2.05 -12.81
N PRO A 214 -4.85 2.15 -13.25
CA PRO A 214 -4.51 2.58 -14.61
C PRO A 214 -5.09 1.66 -15.72
N PRO A 215 -5.32 2.18 -16.95
CA PRO A 215 -5.84 1.39 -18.07
C PRO A 215 -4.79 0.46 -18.71
N ILE A 216 -3.52 0.55 -18.30
CA ILE A 216 -2.35 -0.15 -18.83
C ILE A 216 -1.39 -0.39 -17.65
N THR A 217 -0.73 -1.55 -17.65
CA THR A 217 0.31 -1.95 -16.68
C THR A 217 1.70 -1.97 -17.32
N SER A 218 2.74 -2.06 -16.49
CA SER A 218 4.13 -2.19 -16.92
C SER A 218 4.45 -3.51 -17.64
N ALA A 219 3.53 -4.48 -17.68
CA ALA A 219 3.66 -5.71 -18.49
C ALA A 219 3.70 -5.44 -20.01
N GLY A 220 3.22 -4.26 -20.44
CA GLY A 220 3.21 -3.83 -21.83
C GLY A 220 1.82 -3.90 -22.44
N ALA A 221 1.33 -2.73 -22.88
CA ALA A 221 -0.04 -2.56 -23.37
C ALA A 221 -0.41 -3.56 -24.49
N GLY A 222 -1.49 -4.33 -24.27
CA GLY A 222 -1.99 -5.30 -25.24
C GLY A 222 -1.24 -6.65 -25.25
N THR A 223 -0.48 -6.95 -24.21
CA THR A 223 -0.04 -8.32 -23.91
C THR A 223 -1.11 -9.04 -23.08
N ASP A 224 -1.16 -10.38 -23.16
CA ASP A 224 -2.10 -11.18 -22.36
C ASP A 224 -1.92 -10.95 -20.84
N GLU A 225 -0.68 -10.70 -20.37
CA GLU A 225 -0.40 -10.37 -18.97
C GLU A 225 -0.95 -8.98 -18.60
N ASP A 226 -0.79 -7.97 -19.45
CA ASP A 226 -1.39 -6.64 -19.24
C ASP A 226 -2.92 -6.74 -19.16
N GLU A 227 -3.55 -7.41 -20.11
CA GLU A 227 -5.01 -7.55 -20.09
C GLU A 227 -5.50 -8.30 -18.85
N ALA A 228 -4.85 -9.39 -18.47
CA ALA A 228 -5.19 -10.15 -17.27
C ALA A 228 -5.04 -9.29 -16.00
N ARG A 229 -3.96 -8.51 -15.87
CA ARG A 229 -3.74 -7.62 -14.73
C ARG A 229 -4.75 -6.47 -14.70
N VAL A 230 -5.01 -5.78 -15.81
CA VAL A 230 -6.02 -4.69 -15.87
C VAL A 230 -7.41 -5.22 -15.48
N LYS A 231 -7.82 -6.39 -16.01
CA LYS A 231 -9.09 -7.04 -15.61
C LYS A 231 -9.12 -7.34 -14.10
N ALA A 232 -8.06 -7.92 -13.54
CA ALA A 232 -8.00 -8.25 -12.12
C ALA A 232 -8.01 -7.00 -11.20
N LEU A 233 -7.30 -5.93 -11.57
CA LEU A 233 -7.26 -4.68 -10.84
C LEU A 233 -8.62 -3.97 -10.87
N MET A 234 -9.25 -3.85 -12.05
CA MET A 234 -10.56 -3.23 -12.19
C MET A 234 -11.66 -4.06 -11.49
N GLN A 235 -11.56 -5.39 -11.48
CA GLN A 235 -12.47 -6.25 -10.72
C GLN A 235 -12.33 -6.00 -9.21
N ARG A 236 -11.10 -5.85 -8.71
CA ARG A 236 -10.85 -5.52 -7.30
C ARG A 236 -11.41 -4.14 -6.94
N TRP A 237 -11.23 -3.16 -7.81
CA TRP A 237 -11.82 -1.82 -7.64
C TRP A 237 -13.35 -1.87 -7.56
N LEU A 238 -14.00 -2.56 -8.52
CA LEU A 238 -15.45 -2.78 -8.50
C LEU A 238 -15.91 -3.49 -7.22
N ASN A 239 -15.20 -4.53 -6.77
CA ASN A 239 -15.52 -5.20 -5.52
C ASN A 239 -15.51 -4.22 -4.33
N TYR A 240 -14.47 -3.38 -4.21
CA TYR A 240 -14.36 -2.40 -3.12
C TYR A 240 -15.44 -1.32 -3.17
N VAL A 241 -15.85 -0.86 -4.36
CA VAL A 241 -16.93 0.13 -4.49
C VAL A 241 -18.29 -0.51 -4.21
N CYS A 242 -18.59 -1.66 -4.81
CA CYS A 242 -19.89 -2.32 -4.66
C CYS A 242 -20.10 -2.93 -3.26
N SER A 243 -19.03 -3.27 -2.53
CA SER A 243 -19.11 -3.71 -1.11
C SER A 243 -19.26 -2.56 -0.11
N ASN A 244 -19.22 -1.30 -0.56
CA ASN A 244 -19.26 -0.14 0.32
C ASN A 244 -20.70 0.37 0.47
N GLU A 245 -21.23 0.29 1.69
CA GLU A 245 -22.60 0.69 2.03
C GLU A 245 -22.97 2.14 1.73
N VAL A 246 -21.98 3.05 1.62
CA VAL A 246 -22.22 4.43 1.18
C VAL A 246 -22.27 4.47 -0.35
N LEU A 247 -21.24 3.92 -1.02
CA LEU A 247 -21.06 4.06 -2.46
C LEU A 247 -22.07 3.23 -3.29
N LEU A 248 -22.52 2.08 -2.79
CA LEU A 248 -23.54 1.26 -3.47
C LEU A 248 -24.93 1.92 -3.47
N ARG A 249 -25.15 2.95 -2.63
CA ARG A 249 -26.40 3.71 -2.51
C ARG A 249 -26.36 5.06 -3.24
N ASP A 250 -25.25 5.41 -3.90
CA ASP A 250 -25.13 6.65 -4.68
C ASP A 250 -25.97 6.53 -5.98
N ASP A 251 -26.77 7.56 -6.30
CA ASP A 251 -27.64 7.54 -7.48
C ASP A 251 -26.85 7.38 -8.80
N GLU A 252 -25.61 7.87 -8.86
CA GLU A 252 -24.74 7.70 -10.03
C GLU A 252 -24.29 6.24 -10.21
N MET A 253 -24.37 5.38 -9.19
CA MET A 253 -24.16 3.93 -9.36
C MET A 253 -25.22 3.32 -10.29
N ILE A 254 -26.48 3.74 -10.13
CA ILE A 254 -27.59 3.27 -10.98
C ILE A 254 -27.36 3.77 -12.40
N LEU A 255 -27.03 5.06 -12.58
CA LEU A 255 -26.74 5.64 -13.90
C LEU A 255 -25.50 5.00 -14.57
N PHE A 256 -24.46 4.69 -13.80
CA PHE A 256 -23.27 4.00 -14.29
C PHE A 256 -23.56 2.58 -14.77
N VAL A 257 -24.54 1.89 -14.18
CA VAL A 257 -24.96 0.54 -14.57
C VAL A 257 -26.01 0.57 -15.71
N GLU A 258 -27.03 1.40 -15.61
CA GLU A 258 -28.21 1.40 -16.50
C GLU A 258 -28.05 2.16 -17.82
N SER A 259 -27.02 3.00 -18.00
CA SER A 259 -26.90 3.81 -19.23
C SER A 259 -26.51 2.98 -20.46
N ASP A 260 -27.31 3.04 -21.53
CA ASP A 260 -27.04 2.33 -22.79
C ASP A 260 -25.91 2.98 -23.62
N PHE A 261 -25.82 4.33 -23.61
CA PHE A 261 -24.99 5.10 -24.55
C PHE A 261 -23.70 5.68 -23.93
N GLY A 262 -23.17 5.02 -22.90
CA GLY A 262 -22.02 5.46 -22.12
C GLY A 262 -22.39 6.32 -20.92
N TYR A 263 -21.40 6.69 -20.12
CA TYR A 263 -21.56 7.35 -18.82
C TYR A 263 -20.92 8.73 -18.76
N SER A 264 -21.68 9.70 -18.25
CA SER A 264 -21.20 11.00 -17.82
C SER A 264 -21.97 11.40 -16.54
N PRO A 265 -21.29 11.82 -15.47
CA PRO A 265 -21.97 12.23 -14.24
C PRO A 265 -22.97 13.36 -14.50
N MET A 266 -24.20 13.19 -14.04
CA MET A 266 -25.25 14.21 -14.15
C MET A 266 -24.99 15.37 -13.20
N VAL A 267 -24.51 15.09 -11.98
CA VAL A 267 -24.25 16.13 -10.96
C VAL A 267 -22.76 16.30 -10.70
N LYS A 268 -22.18 17.44 -11.11
CA LYS A 268 -20.79 17.80 -10.84
C LYS A 268 -20.63 18.41 -9.44
N LYS A 269 -20.73 17.57 -8.40
CA LYS A 269 -20.41 17.94 -7.00
C LYS A 269 -18.94 18.36 -6.91
N LYS A 270 -18.64 19.45 -6.19
CA LYS A 270 -17.27 19.96 -5.98
C LYS A 270 -16.80 19.65 -4.56
N GLN A 271 -15.49 19.40 -4.43
CA GLN A 271 -14.82 19.21 -3.14
C GLN A 271 -15.04 20.41 -2.20
N PRO A 272 -15.21 20.21 -0.87
CA PRO A 272 -15.64 21.25 0.08
C PRO A 272 -14.82 22.54 0.08
N ALA A 273 -13.52 22.45 -0.23
CA ALA A 273 -12.69 23.61 -0.54
C ALA A 273 -11.71 23.29 -1.67
N THR A 274 -11.55 24.22 -2.61
CA THR A 274 -10.59 24.15 -3.71
C THR A 274 -9.77 25.44 -3.80
N GLY A 275 -8.66 25.41 -4.55
CA GLY A 275 -7.84 26.59 -4.85
C GLY A 275 -7.40 27.39 -3.62
N VAL A 276 -7.54 28.72 -3.71
CA VAL A 276 -7.04 29.69 -2.71
C VAL A 276 -7.66 29.48 -1.33
N ARG A 277 -8.99 29.27 -1.24
CA ARG A 277 -9.69 28.99 0.03
C ARG A 277 -9.07 27.79 0.74
N ARG A 278 -8.75 26.72 0.00
CA ARG A 278 -8.10 25.52 0.57
C ARG A 278 -6.66 25.77 1.00
N LYS A 279 -5.90 26.59 0.25
CA LYS A 279 -4.52 26.97 0.62
C LYS A 279 -4.49 27.73 1.95
N ILE A 280 -5.37 28.72 2.10
CA ILE A 280 -5.53 29.50 3.35
C ILE A 280 -5.98 28.59 4.51
N LEU A 281 -7.01 27.76 4.31
CA LEU A 281 -7.48 26.82 5.34
C LEU A 281 -6.42 25.79 5.77
N LYS A 282 -5.45 25.45 4.91
CA LYS A 282 -4.33 24.55 5.23
C LYS A 282 -3.18 25.26 5.99
N GLN A 283 -3.18 26.59 6.13
CA GLN A 283 -2.19 27.33 6.93
C GLN A 283 -2.56 27.40 8.42
N PHE A 284 -3.86 27.41 8.74
CA PHE A 284 -4.34 27.35 10.12
C PHE A 284 -4.12 25.95 10.73
N ALA A 285 -3.82 25.92 12.02
CA ALA A 285 -3.76 24.69 12.82
C ALA A 285 -5.02 23.83 12.62
N PRO A 286 -4.92 22.48 12.65
CA PRO A 286 -6.08 21.61 12.65
C PRO A 286 -7.07 22.05 13.75
N PRO A 287 -8.40 22.02 13.49
CA PRO A 287 -9.36 22.28 14.56
C PRO A 287 -9.23 21.20 15.65
N PRO A 288 -9.71 21.47 16.88
CA PRO A 288 -9.95 20.43 17.87
C PRO A 288 -10.76 19.29 17.24
N ASP A 289 -10.34 18.04 17.49
CA ASP A 289 -10.88 16.85 16.84
C ASP A 289 -10.99 15.74 17.88
N ASP A 290 -12.19 15.54 18.45
CA ASP A 290 -12.45 14.59 19.53
C ASP A 290 -12.43 13.11 19.06
N THR A 291 -11.91 12.84 17.86
CA THR A 291 -11.79 11.50 17.28
C THR A 291 -10.31 11.13 17.06
N PRO A 292 -9.59 10.70 18.11
CA PRO A 292 -8.15 10.42 18.04
C PRO A 292 -7.82 9.38 16.95
N GLU A 293 -8.67 8.37 16.77
CA GLU A 293 -8.52 7.33 15.73
C GLU A 293 -8.40 7.90 14.29
N LEU A 294 -9.03 9.05 13.99
CA LEU A 294 -8.94 9.71 12.69
C LEU A 294 -7.84 10.78 12.66
N GLN A 295 -7.58 11.43 13.80
CA GLN A 295 -6.48 12.39 13.97
C GLN A 295 -5.12 11.73 13.76
N GLU A 296 -4.89 10.56 14.36
CA GLU A 296 -3.68 9.73 14.25
C GLU A 296 -3.53 9.09 12.87
N ALA A 297 -4.63 8.67 12.25
CA ALA A 297 -4.60 8.04 10.93
C ALA A 297 -4.02 8.96 9.85
N ARG A 298 -4.34 10.25 9.88
CA ARG A 298 -3.99 11.17 8.79
C ARG A 298 -2.47 11.37 8.61
N PRO A 299 -1.65 11.58 9.66
CA PRO A 299 -0.19 11.53 9.55
C PRO A 299 0.33 10.21 8.97
N ILE A 300 -0.20 9.07 9.39
CA ILE A 300 0.23 7.74 8.93
C ILE A 300 -0.07 7.57 7.43
N VAL A 301 -1.29 7.92 6.98
CA VAL A 301 -1.66 7.88 5.55
C VAL A 301 -0.81 8.86 4.74
N LYS A 302 -0.50 10.05 5.27
CA LYS A 302 0.41 11.01 4.59
C LYS A 302 1.83 10.42 4.44
N LEU A 303 2.35 9.77 5.47
CA LEU A 303 3.67 9.14 5.42
C LEU A 303 3.68 7.97 4.42
N PHE A 304 2.65 7.14 4.42
CA PHE A 304 2.50 6.04 3.45
C PHE A 304 2.38 6.55 2.00
N TYR A 305 1.60 7.62 1.76
CA TYR A 305 1.52 8.29 0.45
C TYR A 305 2.91 8.74 -0.04
N LEU A 306 3.67 9.47 0.79
CA LEU A 306 4.99 9.96 0.39
C LEU A 306 6.00 8.82 0.22
N GLY A 307 5.97 7.82 1.10
CA GLY A 307 6.85 6.66 1.04
C GLY A 307 6.59 5.77 -0.18
N SER A 308 5.33 5.52 -0.54
CA SER A 308 4.99 4.75 -1.74
C SER A 308 5.33 5.50 -3.03
N MET A 309 5.12 6.82 -3.08
CA MET A 309 5.53 7.67 -4.20
C MET A 309 7.06 7.66 -4.41
N ASP A 310 7.84 7.88 -3.35
CA ASP A 310 9.31 7.88 -3.41
C ASP A 310 9.89 6.48 -3.72
N ALA A 311 9.31 5.42 -3.12
CA ALA A 311 9.67 4.04 -3.45
C ALA A 311 9.36 3.72 -4.92
N GLY A 312 8.21 4.16 -5.46
CA GLY A 312 7.87 4.01 -6.87
C GLY A 312 8.92 4.65 -7.79
N HIS A 313 9.29 5.90 -7.54
CA HIS A 313 10.35 6.58 -8.28
C HIS A 313 11.73 5.90 -8.17
N LYS A 314 12.02 5.23 -7.05
CA LYS A 314 13.25 4.44 -6.87
C LYS A 314 13.21 3.15 -7.68
N VAL A 315 12.07 2.46 -7.71
CA VAL A 315 11.85 1.29 -8.59
C VAL A 315 11.94 1.69 -10.06
N ASP A 316 11.38 2.83 -10.48
CA ASP A 316 11.52 3.33 -11.86
C ASP A 316 12.97 3.55 -12.28
N LYS A 317 13.83 4.01 -11.35
CA LYS A 317 15.29 4.15 -11.58
C LYS A 317 15.98 2.79 -11.64
N LEU A 318 15.61 1.87 -10.76
CA LEU A 318 16.14 0.50 -10.71
C LEU A 318 15.82 -0.25 -12.02
N VAL A 319 14.58 -0.21 -12.47
CA VAL A 319 14.10 -0.80 -13.74
C VAL A 319 14.86 -0.23 -14.94
N LYS A 320 15.11 1.08 -14.98
CA LYS A 320 15.94 1.72 -16.03
C LYS A 320 17.38 1.23 -16.00
N ALA A 321 17.99 1.14 -14.81
CA ALA A 321 19.34 0.61 -14.64
C ALA A 321 19.44 -0.88 -15.01
N ARG A 322 18.42 -1.69 -14.67
CA ARG A 322 18.33 -3.12 -15.03
C ARG A 322 18.28 -3.33 -16.54
N ARG A 323 17.48 -2.53 -17.27
CA ARG A 323 17.49 -2.52 -18.75
C ARG A 323 18.82 -2.06 -19.32
N GLY A 324 19.45 -1.06 -18.73
CA GLY A 324 20.80 -0.61 -19.11
C GLY A 324 21.86 -1.69 -18.95
N LEU A 325 21.84 -2.44 -17.84
CA LEU A 325 22.69 -3.61 -17.61
C LEU A 325 22.46 -4.69 -18.69
N GLY A 326 21.20 -5.04 -18.98
CA GLY A 326 20.89 -6.05 -19.99
C GLY A 326 21.39 -5.69 -21.40
N LEU A 327 21.34 -4.40 -21.77
CA LEU A 327 21.91 -3.90 -23.03
C LEU A 327 23.45 -3.98 -23.05
N ALA A 328 24.11 -3.59 -21.95
CA ALA A 328 25.56 -3.63 -21.83
C ALA A 328 26.10 -5.07 -21.87
N GLU A 329 25.42 -6.01 -21.21
CA GLU A 329 25.76 -7.44 -21.27
C GLU A 329 25.52 -8.04 -22.65
N SER A 330 24.44 -7.64 -23.33
CA SER A 330 24.17 -8.08 -24.71
C SER A 330 25.31 -7.70 -25.68
N ASP A 331 25.78 -6.44 -25.61
CA ASP A 331 26.92 -5.97 -26.38
C ASP A 331 28.25 -6.66 -25.97
N PHE A 332 28.46 -6.85 -24.66
CA PHE A 332 29.63 -7.60 -24.17
C PHE A 332 29.63 -9.05 -24.66
N GLY A 333 28.48 -9.73 -24.65
CA GLY A 333 28.32 -11.09 -25.16
C GLY A 333 28.64 -11.22 -26.65
N VAL A 334 28.22 -10.23 -27.46
CA VAL A 334 28.58 -10.15 -28.90
C VAL A 334 30.09 -10.00 -29.07
N LYS A 335 30.71 -9.05 -28.37
CA LYS A 335 32.17 -8.79 -28.44
C LYS A 335 32.97 -10.01 -28.02
N LEU A 336 32.61 -10.63 -26.90
CA LEU A 336 33.26 -11.82 -26.36
C LEU A 336 33.13 -13.03 -27.30
N GLY A 337 31.95 -13.23 -27.89
CA GLY A 337 31.71 -14.27 -28.89
C GLY A 337 32.52 -14.07 -30.18
N GLY A 338 32.78 -12.81 -30.57
CA GLY A 338 33.61 -12.45 -31.71
C GLY A 338 35.09 -12.83 -31.56
N MET A 339 35.61 -12.88 -30.33
CA MET A 339 37.02 -13.24 -30.07
C MET A 339 37.37 -14.65 -30.53
N HIS A 340 36.39 -15.55 -30.68
CA HIS A 340 36.64 -16.91 -31.16
C HIS A 340 37.35 -16.95 -32.53
N VAL A 341 37.19 -15.91 -33.36
CA VAL A 341 37.72 -15.89 -34.74
C VAL A 341 39.24 -15.78 -34.76
N GLN A 342 39.83 -15.17 -33.73
CA GLN A 342 41.28 -15.03 -33.57
C GLN A 342 41.89 -16.16 -32.74
N GLU A 343 41.06 -17.02 -32.14
CA GLU A 343 41.50 -18.02 -31.19
C GLU A 343 41.97 -19.31 -31.90
N LEU A 344 43.24 -19.66 -31.68
CA LEU A 344 43.87 -20.85 -32.24
C LEU A 344 43.46 -22.12 -31.47
N HIS A 345 43.26 -22.01 -30.15
CA HIS A 345 42.93 -23.13 -29.30
C HIS A 345 41.44 -23.48 -29.40
N GLN A 346 41.10 -24.59 -30.09
CA GLN A 346 39.72 -24.97 -30.42
C GLN A 346 38.77 -25.02 -29.21
N GLY A 347 39.21 -25.53 -28.06
CA GLY A 347 38.41 -25.54 -26.83
C GLY A 347 38.12 -24.13 -26.29
N LEU A 348 39.06 -23.20 -26.46
CA LEU A 348 38.94 -21.82 -26.00
C LEU A 348 38.07 -21.00 -26.96
N GLY A 349 38.19 -21.22 -28.27
CA GLY A 349 37.30 -20.63 -29.27
C GLY A 349 35.84 -21.08 -29.08
N ASN A 350 35.62 -22.37 -28.83
CA ASN A 350 34.28 -22.87 -28.50
C ASN A 350 33.74 -22.25 -27.20
N ALA A 351 34.57 -22.15 -26.15
CA ALA A 351 34.20 -21.51 -24.90
C ALA A 351 33.84 -20.02 -25.08
N TYR A 352 34.63 -19.23 -25.82
CA TYR A 352 34.30 -17.83 -26.12
C TYR A 352 32.97 -17.70 -26.87
N ARG A 353 32.75 -18.51 -27.91
CA ARG A 353 31.49 -18.52 -28.68
C ARG A 353 30.29 -18.86 -27.80
N LYS A 354 30.42 -19.86 -26.91
CA LYS A 354 29.34 -20.29 -26.00
C LYS A 354 29.08 -19.28 -24.90
N LEU A 355 30.14 -18.78 -24.24
CA LEU A 355 30.05 -17.79 -23.16
C LEU A 355 29.46 -16.47 -23.67
N GLY A 356 29.88 -15.99 -24.85
CA GLY A 356 29.31 -14.79 -25.47
C GLY A 356 27.80 -14.89 -25.71
N LYS A 357 27.32 -16.02 -26.27
CA LYS A 357 25.89 -16.29 -26.43
C LYS A 357 25.14 -16.39 -25.10
N VAL A 358 25.73 -17.00 -24.08
CA VAL A 358 25.10 -17.11 -22.76
C VAL A 358 24.98 -15.74 -22.10
N ILE A 359 26.04 -14.92 -22.10
CA ILE A 359 26.01 -13.55 -21.57
C ILE A 359 24.96 -12.70 -22.31
N GLN A 360 24.84 -12.83 -23.62
CA GLN A 360 23.76 -12.17 -24.37
C GLN A 360 22.36 -12.59 -23.86
N THR A 361 22.17 -13.88 -23.57
CA THR A 361 20.91 -14.39 -23.01
C THR A 361 20.68 -13.96 -21.55
N VAL A 362 21.74 -13.69 -20.77
CA VAL A 362 21.63 -13.08 -19.43
C VAL A 362 21.17 -11.63 -19.56
N GLY A 363 21.65 -10.90 -20.58
CA GLY A 363 21.16 -9.56 -20.91
C GLY A 363 19.65 -9.52 -21.17
N ASP A 364 19.14 -10.48 -21.96
CA ASP A 364 17.69 -10.68 -22.16
C ASP A 364 16.95 -11.01 -20.84
N CYS A 365 17.56 -11.80 -19.96
CA CYS A 365 16.99 -12.12 -18.64
C CYS A 365 16.87 -10.88 -17.76
N HIS A 366 17.84 -9.96 -17.76
CA HIS A 366 17.75 -8.69 -17.04
C HIS A 366 16.70 -7.74 -17.65
N ALA A 367 16.49 -7.75 -18.96
CA ALA A 367 15.39 -7.00 -19.59
C ALA A 367 14.00 -7.54 -19.18
N ALA A 368 13.88 -8.87 -19.03
CA ALA A 368 12.67 -9.52 -18.50
C ALA A 368 12.46 -9.23 -17.00
N GLN A 369 13.51 -9.35 -16.18
CA GLN A 369 13.52 -8.99 -14.75
C GLN A 369 13.05 -7.55 -14.55
N ALA A 370 13.60 -6.59 -15.30
CA ALA A 370 13.18 -5.18 -15.27
C ALA A 370 11.69 -4.96 -15.50
N THR A 371 11.08 -5.81 -16.33
CA THR A 371 9.64 -5.74 -16.64
C THR A 371 8.82 -6.39 -15.52
N ALA A 372 9.32 -7.46 -14.90
CA ALA A 372 8.72 -8.05 -13.71
C ALA A 372 8.78 -7.10 -12.48
N GLU A 373 9.92 -6.47 -12.22
CA GLU A 373 10.12 -5.46 -11.17
C GLU A 373 9.11 -4.30 -11.30
N ALA A 374 9.02 -3.73 -12.51
CA ALA A 374 8.08 -2.65 -12.82
C ALA A 374 6.62 -3.06 -12.57
N THR A 375 6.24 -4.27 -12.98
CA THR A 375 4.83 -4.71 -12.93
C THR A 375 4.40 -5.22 -11.53
N THR A 376 5.33 -5.77 -10.75
CA THR A 376 5.02 -6.39 -9.45
C THR A 376 5.33 -5.51 -8.23
N MET A 377 6.17 -4.48 -8.40
CA MET A 377 6.46 -3.49 -7.36
C MET A 377 6.18 -2.06 -7.81
N GLY A 378 6.55 -1.69 -9.04
CA GLY A 378 6.30 -0.34 -9.58
C GLY A 378 4.81 0.02 -9.64
N ASP A 379 4.02 -0.74 -10.40
CA ASP A 379 2.58 -0.47 -10.59
C ASP A 379 1.82 -0.46 -9.24
N PRO A 380 2.01 -1.42 -8.29
CA PRO A 380 1.36 -1.36 -6.99
C PRO A 380 1.75 -0.15 -6.12
N LEU A 381 3.01 0.28 -6.15
CA LEU A 381 3.45 1.48 -5.41
C LEU A 381 2.79 2.75 -5.96
N GLN A 382 2.69 2.89 -7.28
CA GLN A 382 2.02 4.03 -7.93
C GLN A 382 0.49 4.02 -7.66
N TYR A 383 -0.13 2.83 -7.67
CA TYR A 383 -1.53 2.66 -7.28
C TYR A 383 -1.77 3.05 -5.82
N HIS A 384 -0.99 2.49 -4.88
CA HIS A 384 -1.16 2.76 -3.44
C HIS A 384 -0.82 4.21 -3.06
N SER A 385 0.10 4.87 -3.78
CA SER A 385 0.31 6.32 -3.66
C SER A 385 -0.97 7.09 -4.05
N SER A 386 -1.55 6.78 -5.20
CA SER A 386 -2.79 7.42 -5.68
C SER A 386 -3.96 7.21 -4.72
N ASP A 387 -4.13 5.98 -4.20
CA ASP A 387 -5.17 5.61 -3.24
C ASP A 387 -4.98 6.33 -1.89
N ALA A 388 -3.76 6.32 -1.34
CA ALA A 388 -3.42 7.02 -0.11
C ALA A 388 -3.57 8.55 -0.24
N PHE A 389 -3.32 9.12 -1.42
CA PHE A 389 -3.57 10.54 -1.68
C PHE A 389 -5.06 10.90 -1.52
N ILE A 390 -5.97 10.08 -2.08
CA ILE A 390 -7.42 10.26 -1.96
C ILE A 390 -7.82 10.21 -0.47
N VAL A 391 -7.45 9.14 0.25
CA VAL A 391 -7.76 8.99 1.68
C VAL A 391 -7.25 10.17 2.51
N LYS A 392 -6.00 10.60 2.27
CA LYS A 392 -5.38 11.76 2.94
C LYS A 392 -6.14 13.07 2.64
N GLU A 393 -6.67 13.27 1.43
CA GLU A 393 -7.51 14.43 1.11
C GLU A 393 -8.93 14.31 1.71
N THR A 394 -9.55 13.12 1.76
CA THR A 394 -10.84 12.89 2.44
C THR A 394 -10.75 13.18 3.94
N LEU A 395 -9.71 12.68 4.63
CA LEU A 395 -9.45 13.01 6.04
C LEU A 395 -9.19 14.52 6.23
N THR A 396 -8.57 15.18 5.25
CA THR A 396 -8.41 16.65 5.27
C THR A 396 -9.73 17.39 5.05
N ASN A 397 -10.64 16.86 4.23
CA ASN A 397 -11.97 17.41 4.04
C ASN A 397 -12.83 17.29 5.30
N ARG A 398 -12.70 16.19 6.05
CA ARG A 398 -13.32 16.08 7.40
C ARG A 398 -12.82 17.19 8.33
N GLN A 399 -11.52 17.48 8.36
CA GLN A 399 -10.98 18.59 9.17
C GLN A 399 -11.52 19.96 8.74
N ILE A 400 -11.75 20.18 7.44
CA ILE A 400 -12.39 21.40 6.95
C ILE A 400 -13.85 21.47 7.41
N LEU A 401 -14.59 20.36 7.34
CA LEU A 401 -15.98 20.26 7.78
C LEU A 401 -16.14 20.53 9.30
N ILE A 402 -15.24 19.99 10.14
CA ILE A 402 -15.21 20.31 11.58
C ILE A 402 -15.03 21.81 11.81
N ARG A 403 -14.13 22.45 11.07
CA ARG A 403 -13.92 23.90 11.19
C ARG A 403 -15.14 24.71 10.74
N GLU A 404 -15.82 24.30 9.67
CA GLU A 404 -17.08 24.92 9.22
C GLU A 404 -18.18 24.76 10.29
N PHE A 405 -18.27 23.60 10.95
CA PHE A 405 -19.17 23.38 12.08
C PHE A 405 -18.86 24.29 13.28
N LEU A 406 -17.62 24.34 13.76
CA LEU A 406 -17.21 25.21 14.88
C LEU A 406 -17.48 26.70 14.58
N GLN A 407 -17.25 27.14 13.34
CA GLN A 407 -17.57 28.50 12.90
C GLN A 407 -19.08 28.76 12.89
N ALA A 408 -19.91 27.77 12.56
CA ALA A 408 -21.37 27.88 12.66
C ALA A 408 -21.82 28.02 14.11
N GLN A 409 -21.25 27.24 15.06
CA GLN A 409 -21.58 27.38 16.49
C GLN A 409 -21.25 28.78 17.04
N GLU A 410 -20.08 29.32 16.68
CA GLU A 410 -19.71 30.68 17.06
C GLU A 410 -20.65 31.73 16.42
N THR A 411 -21.06 31.51 15.18
CA THR A 411 -22.03 32.37 14.48
C THR A 411 -23.38 32.35 15.19
N THR A 412 -23.91 31.18 15.56
CA THR A 412 -25.14 31.04 16.34
C THR A 412 -25.03 31.76 17.69
N ARG A 413 -23.94 31.54 18.44
CA ARG A 413 -23.68 32.22 19.72
C ARG A 413 -23.66 33.75 19.57
N SER A 414 -23.04 34.25 18.50
CA SER A 414 -22.99 35.68 18.19
C SER A 414 -24.38 36.25 17.85
N LYS A 415 -25.16 35.55 17.02
CA LYS A 415 -26.54 35.92 16.66
C LYS A 415 -27.48 35.86 17.86
N LEU A 416 -27.29 34.90 18.77
CA LEU A 416 -28.05 34.77 20.01
C LEU A 416 -27.80 36.00 20.90
N ASN A 417 -26.53 36.29 21.19
CA ASN A 417 -26.14 37.47 21.97
C ASN A 417 -26.64 38.79 21.35
N ALA A 418 -26.65 38.90 20.01
CA ALA A 418 -27.20 40.07 19.32
C ALA A 418 -28.73 40.17 19.46
N THR A 419 -29.44 39.04 19.36
CA THR A 419 -30.90 38.97 19.52
C THR A 419 -31.32 39.34 20.94
N ASP A 420 -30.62 38.82 21.95
CA ASP A 420 -30.92 39.12 23.36
C ASP A 420 -30.66 40.60 23.68
N ARG A 421 -29.59 41.20 23.16
CA ARG A 421 -29.32 42.64 23.27
C ARG A 421 -30.41 43.50 22.62
N LEU A 422 -30.91 43.09 21.45
CA LEU A 422 -32.00 43.79 20.76
C LEU A 422 -33.34 43.64 21.48
N ARG A 423 -33.61 42.49 22.11
CA ARG A 423 -34.79 42.26 22.97
C ARG A 423 -34.74 43.03 24.28
N ALA A 424 -33.55 43.19 24.88
CA ALA A 424 -33.36 43.94 26.12
C ALA A 424 -33.38 45.48 25.94
N SER A 425 -33.26 45.98 24.71
CA SER A 425 -33.24 47.41 24.42
C SER A 425 -34.65 47.99 24.24
N SER A 426 -34.98 49.02 25.02
CA SER A 426 -36.31 49.63 25.06
C SER A 426 -36.67 50.51 23.87
N ASN A 427 -35.71 50.82 22.98
CA ASN A 427 -35.90 51.75 21.85
C ASN A 427 -35.56 51.12 20.48
N VAL A 428 -35.96 49.86 20.28
CA VAL A 428 -35.71 49.10 19.03
C VAL A 428 -37.00 48.91 18.23
N ARG A 429 -36.93 49.12 16.91
CA ARG A 429 -38.04 48.84 15.98
C ARG A 429 -38.29 47.33 15.93
N ARG A 430 -39.56 46.90 16.05
CA ARG A 430 -39.96 45.48 16.03
C ARG A 430 -39.37 44.70 14.86
N GLU A 431 -39.42 45.28 13.66
CA GLU A 431 -38.81 44.74 12.42
C GLU A 431 -37.36 44.27 12.60
N LYS A 432 -36.53 45.01 13.35
CA LYS A 432 -35.12 44.65 13.61
C LYS A 432 -34.97 43.49 14.61
N VAL A 433 -35.94 43.32 15.50
CA VAL A 433 -36.00 42.17 16.41
C VAL A 433 -36.44 40.93 15.64
N ASP A 434 -37.43 41.07 14.77
CA ASP A 434 -37.94 39.99 13.92
C ASP A 434 -36.86 39.52 12.91
N GLU A 435 -36.13 40.46 12.29
CA GLU A 435 -34.96 40.17 11.43
C GLU A 435 -33.84 39.45 12.21
N ALA A 436 -33.55 39.88 13.44
CA ALA A 436 -32.53 39.23 14.29
C ALA A 436 -32.93 37.80 14.71
N ILE A 437 -34.22 37.58 15.02
CA ILE A 437 -34.76 36.25 15.33
C ILE A 437 -34.65 35.34 14.10
N ALA A 438 -35.08 35.81 12.91
CA ALA A 438 -34.97 35.04 11.67
C ALA A 438 -33.51 34.65 11.36
N ALA A 439 -32.57 35.60 11.51
CA ALA A 439 -31.14 35.34 11.31
C ALA A 439 -30.51 34.42 12.38
N LEU A 440 -31.08 34.37 13.59
CA LEU A 440 -30.68 33.40 14.62
C LEU A 440 -31.21 32.00 14.29
N ASP A 441 -32.44 31.87 13.85
CA ASP A 441 -33.04 30.58 13.51
C ASP A 441 -32.42 29.98 12.24
N GLU A 442 -32.03 30.80 11.25
CA GLU A 442 -31.20 30.37 10.11
C GLU A 442 -29.82 29.87 10.58
N ALA A 443 -29.14 30.61 11.47
CA ALA A 443 -27.84 30.21 12.01
C ALA A 443 -27.91 28.87 12.76
N ARG A 444 -28.93 28.70 13.62
CA ARG A 444 -29.24 27.44 14.32
C ARG A 444 -29.50 26.30 13.35
N HIS A 445 -30.28 26.54 12.29
CA HIS A 445 -30.57 25.50 11.30
C HIS A 445 -29.30 25.02 10.59
N ASN A 446 -28.43 25.96 10.18
CA ASN A 446 -27.13 25.65 9.58
C ASN A 446 -26.19 24.91 10.57
N GLU A 447 -26.14 25.32 11.83
CA GLU A 447 -25.39 24.62 12.88
C GLU A 447 -25.86 23.16 13.05
N VAL A 448 -27.16 22.94 13.15
CA VAL A 448 -27.76 21.59 13.30
C VAL A 448 -27.49 20.72 12.05
N GLN A 449 -27.60 21.29 10.84
CA GLN A 449 -27.23 20.59 9.61
C GLN A 449 -25.74 20.18 9.61
N LEU A 450 -24.84 21.10 9.98
CA LEU A 450 -23.40 20.85 10.03
C LEU A 450 -23.02 19.86 11.13
N TYR A 451 -23.70 19.89 12.29
CA TYR A 451 -23.56 18.90 13.35
C TYR A 451 -23.86 17.49 12.81
N HIS A 452 -25.08 17.26 12.30
CA HIS A 452 -25.48 15.95 11.79
C HIS A 452 -24.56 15.44 10.66
N LYS A 453 -24.15 16.34 9.74
CA LYS A 453 -23.21 16.01 8.66
C LYS A 453 -21.84 15.61 9.20
N THR A 454 -21.30 16.35 10.18
CA THR A 454 -19.98 16.10 10.79
C THR A 454 -19.97 14.80 11.59
N SER A 455 -21.03 14.54 12.36
CA SER A 455 -21.19 13.29 13.11
C SER A 455 -21.26 12.08 12.18
N ARG A 456 -22.09 12.11 11.12
CA ARG A 456 -22.20 11.01 10.14
C ARG A 456 -20.87 10.74 9.42
N VAL A 457 -20.22 11.80 8.94
CA VAL A 457 -18.91 11.71 8.28
C VAL A 457 -17.86 11.09 9.21
N THR A 458 -17.83 11.52 10.47
CA THR A 458 -16.89 10.99 11.46
C THR A 458 -17.14 9.50 11.75
N GLN A 459 -18.39 9.12 12.02
CA GLN A 459 -18.77 7.75 12.35
C GLN A 459 -18.45 6.76 11.22
N ASN A 460 -18.79 7.11 9.97
CA ASN A 460 -18.51 6.27 8.81
C ASN A 460 -17.00 6.18 8.55
N LEU A 461 -16.27 7.30 8.58
CA LEU A 461 -14.83 7.30 8.31
C LEU A 461 -14.01 6.50 9.34
N VAL A 462 -14.46 6.37 10.60
CA VAL A 462 -13.84 5.46 11.59
C VAL A 462 -13.88 4.00 11.11
N GLN A 463 -15.01 3.54 10.58
CA GLN A 463 -15.14 2.18 10.05
C GLN A 463 -14.35 2.00 8.74
N GLU A 464 -14.46 2.97 7.85
CA GLU A 464 -13.77 2.97 6.55
C GLU A 464 -12.25 2.98 6.71
N ARG A 465 -11.70 3.70 7.71
CA ARG A 465 -10.28 3.64 8.08
C ARG A 465 -9.86 2.20 8.34
N ARG A 466 -10.59 1.47 9.18
CA ARG A 466 -10.25 0.08 9.56
C ARG A 466 -10.25 -0.84 8.33
N LYS A 467 -11.27 -0.72 7.45
CA LYS A 467 -11.33 -1.45 6.18
C LYS A 467 -10.18 -1.08 5.23
N TRP A 468 -9.82 0.20 5.14
CA TRP A 468 -8.74 0.69 4.29
C TRP A 468 -7.37 0.15 4.74
N PHE A 469 -7.04 0.23 6.03
CA PHE A 469 -5.79 -0.34 6.55
C PHE A 469 -5.73 -1.85 6.28
N ALA A 470 -6.82 -2.60 6.54
CA ALA A 470 -6.86 -4.03 6.29
C ALA A 470 -6.66 -4.39 4.80
N ARG A 471 -7.38 -3.73 3.88
CA ARG A 471 -7.27 -4.00 2.43
C ARG A 471 -5.89 -3.63 1.88
N THR A 472 -5.38 -2.45 2.23
CA THR A 472 -4.11 -1.92 1.72
C THR A 472 -2.92 -2.72 2.23
N SER A 473 -2.90 -3.13 3.51
CA SER A 473 -1.85 -4.01 4.03
C SER A 473 -1.89 -5.42 3.43
N ALA A 474 -3.09 -5.96 3.15
CA ALA A 474 -3.23 -7.24 2.47
C ALA A 474 -2.70 -7.18 1.03
N ASP A 475 -3.13 -6.18 0.26
CA ASP A 475 -2.75 -5.98 -1.14
C ASP A 475 -1.24 -5.75 -1.30
N LEU A 476 -0.65 -4.86 -0.50
CA LEU A 476 0.79 -4.58 -0.57
C LEU A 476 1.64 -5.82 -0.19
N ARG A 477 1.19 -6.61 0.80
CA ARG A 477 1.85 -7.87 1.16
C ARG A 477 1.79 -8.90 0.03
N LEU A 478 0.71 -8.94 -0.75
CA LEU A 478 0.62 -9.79 -1.94
C LEU A 478 1.56 -9.31 -3.04
N SER A 479 1.64 -8.00 -3.30
CA SER A 479 2.58 -7.42 -4.27
C SER A 479 4.04 -7.70 -3.91
N ILE A 480 4.43 -7.50 -2.64
CA ILE A 480 5.78 -7.83 -2.15
C ILE A 480 6.08 -9.33 -2.34
N ARG A 481 5.11 -10.21 -2.06
CA ARG A 481 5.26 -11.65 -2.24
C ARG A 481 5.44 -12.03 -3.72
N GLU A 482 4.65 -11.44 -4.61
CA GLU A 482 4.75 -11.67 -6.06
C GLU A 482 6.11 -11.20 -6.59
N TYR A 483 6.55 -10.01 -6.21
CA TYR A 483 7.86 -9.47 -6.53
C TYR A 483 9.00 -10.39 -6.09
N VAL A 484 9.04 -10.80 -4.82
CA VAL A 484 10.10 -11.68 -4.30
C VAL A 484 10.14 -13.03 -5.04
N LEU A 485 8.98 -13.59 -5.40
CA LEU A 485 8.93 -14.83 -6.19
C LEU A 485 9.47 -14.63 -7.61
N ARG A 486 9.08 -13.55 -8.29
CA ARG A 486 9.57 -13.18 -9.63
C ARG A 486 11.09 -12.96 -9.65
N GLU A 487 11.63 -12.29 -8.63
CA GLU A 487 13.08 -12.09 -8.48
C GLU A 487 13.84 -13.40 -8.30
N ILE A 488 13.36 -14.28 -7.40
CA ILE A 488 13.96 -15.60 -7.21
C ILE A 488 13.91 -16.42 -8.51
N GLU A 489 12.81 -16.37 -9.27
CA GLU A 489 12.69 -17.05 -10.56
C GLU A 489 13.63 -16.47 -11.64
N ALA A 490 13.83 -15.15 -11.66
CA ALA A 490 14.76 -14.48 -12.56
C ALA A 490 16.22 -14.91 -12.28
N GLU A 491 16.66 -14.80 -11.02
CA GLU A 491 18.02 -15.17 -10.62
C GLU A 491 18.31 -16.67 -10.82
N ARG A 492 17.33 -17.55 -10.54
CA ARG A 492 17.43 -18.98 -10.85
C ARG A 492 17.61 -19.24 -12.34
N ARG A 493 16.91 -18.49 -13.21
CA ARG A 493 17.03 -18.62 -14.68
C ARG A 493 18.40 -18.16 -15.16
N THR A 494 18.89 -17.04 -14.67
CA THR A 494 20.26 -16.53 -14.92
C THR A 494 21.33 -17.54 -14.49
N LEU A 495 21.23 -18.07 -13.27
CA LEU A 495 22.16 -19.07 -12.75
C LEU A 495 22.16 -20.36 -13.61
N ALA A 496 20.98 -20.86 -13.98
CA ALA A 496 20.86 -22.04 -14.84
C ALA A 496 21.51 -21.82 -16.23
N LEU A 497 21.42 -20.62 -16.81
CA LEU A 497 22.07 -20.27 -18.07
C LEU A 497 23.59 -20.25 -17.95
N LEU A 498 24.12 -19.57 -16.94
CA LEU A 498 25.56 -19.48 -16.64
C LEU A 498 26.16 -20.87 -16.41
N GLU A 499 25.45 -21.74 -15.72
CA GLU A 499 25.87 -23.12 -15.48
C GLU A 499 26.05 -23.95 -16.77
N THR A 500 25.39 -23.59 -17.88
CA THR A 500 25.54 -24.29 -19.17
C THR A 500 26.90 -24.08 -19.84
N VAL A 501 27.72 -23.15 -19.35
CA VAL A 501 29.08 -22.87 -19.89
C VAL A 501 30.15 -23.72 -19.22
N ARG A 502 29.84 -24.38 -18.10
CA ARG A 502 30.76 -25.24 -17.33
C ARG A 502 31.41 -26.36 -18.15
N PRO A 503 30.74 -27.06 -19.10
CA PRO A 503 31.37 -28.06 -19.96
C PRO A 503 32.43 -27.47 -20.88
N ASP A 504 32.09 -26.39 -21.60
CA ASP A 504 32.96 -25.75 -22.58
C ASP A 504 34.25 -25.23 -21.91
N ILE A 505 34.13 -24.55 -20.77
CA ILE A 505 35.28 -24.04 -20.00
C ILE A 505 36.19 -25.18 -19.51
N ARG A 506 35.62 -26.32 -19.08
CA ARG A 506 36.44 -27.48 -18.69
C ARG A 506 37.10 -28.16 -19.90
N SER A 507 36.49 -28.09 -21.09
CA SER A 507 37.05 -28.63 -22.33
C SER A 507 38.22 -27.83 -22.91
N ILE A 508 38.53 -26.65 -22.36
CA ILE A 508 39.72 -25.86 -22.71
C ILE A 508 41.01 -26.63 -22.38
N ASP A 509 41.02 -27.49 -21.36
CA ASP A 509 42.17 -28.32 -21.02
C ASP A 509 41.77 -29.80 -21.04
N SER A 510 42.46 -30.58 -21.89
CA SER A 510 42.28 -32.02 -22.03
C SER A 510 42.50 -32.80 -20.73
N SER A 511 43.15 -32.19 -19.73
CA SER A 511 43.46 -32.77 -18.43
C SER A 511 42.55 -32.31 -17.27
N GLY A 512 41.49 -31.53 -17.55
CA GLY A 512 40.35 -31.31 -16.65
C GLY A 512 40.04 -29.87 -16.24
N GLY A 513 40.81 -28.88 -16.71
CA GLY A 513 40.52 -27.46 -16.51
C GLY A 513 41.32 -26.79 -15.39
N LEU A 514 40.95 -25.52 -15.12
CA LEU A 514 41.61 -24.55 -14.22
C LEU A 514 42.04 -25.05 -12.82
N SER A 515 41.55 -26.21 -12.36
CA SER A 515 42.03 -26.91 -11.15
C SER A 515 43.53 -27.24 -11.15
N ARG A 516 44.21 -27.13 -12.31
CA ARG A 516 45.65 -27.35 -12.46
C ARG A 516 46.51 -26.09 -12.44
N LEU A 517 45.94 -24.89 -12.58
CA LEU A 517 46.71 -23.65 -12.64
C LEU A 517 47.53 -23.45 -11.35
N GLY A 518 48.85 -23.55 -11.45
CA GLY A 518 49.78 -23.51 -10.31
C GLY A 518 49.97 -24.84 -9.57
N ARG A 519 49.50 -25.96 -10.14
CA ARG A 519 49.63 -27.34 -9.60
C ARG A 519 50.23 -28.33 -10.61
N GLU A 520 50.97 -27.79 -11.59
CA GLU A 520 51.58 -28.52 -12.71
C GLU A 520 52.41 -29.76 -12.26
N ALA A 521 53.06 -29.67 -11.09
CA ALA A 521 53.97 -30.68 -10.56
C ALA A 521 53.31 -31.90 -9.88
N HIS A 522 51.98 -31.90 -9.67
CA HIS A 522 51.28 -32.96 -8.95
C HIS A 522 50.07 -33.49 -9.74
N PRO A 523 50.24 -34.55 -10.56
CA PRO A 523 49.15 -35.15 -11.31
C PRO A 523 48.18 -35.87 -10.37
N THR A 524 47.21 -35.12 -9.84
CA THR A 524 46.09 -35.68 -9.10
C THR A 524 45.11 -36.28 -10.12
N PRO A 525 44.63 -37.54 -9.96
CA PRO A 525 43.68 -38.12 -10.89
C PRO A 525 42.41 -37.25 -11.00
N PRO A 526 41.73 -37.22 -12.17
CA PRO A 526 40.61 -36.32 -12.41
C PRO A 526 39.42 -36.65 -11.51
N ARG A 527 39.38 -36.01 -10.33
CA ARG A 527 38.26 -36.07 -9.40
C ARG A 527 37.07 -35.45 -10.11
N ARG A 528 36.04 -36.27 -10.43
CA ARG A 528 34.84 -35.83 -11.16
C ARG A 528 34.12 -34.73 -10.39
N VAL A 529 34.44 -33.47 -10.67
CA VAL A 529 33.76 -32.31 -10.10
C VAL A 529 32.33 -32.32 -10.64
N SER A 530 31.34 -32.33 -9.75
CA SER A 530 29.93 -32.47 -10.11
C SER A 530 29.54 -31.52 -11.25
N MET A 531 28.85 -32.08 -12.24
CA MET A 531 28.19 -31.36 -13.32
C MET A 531 26.68 -31.23 -13.07
N ALA A 532 26.21 -31.58 -11.87
CA ALA A 532 24.83 -31.36 -11.50
C ALA A 532 24.49 -29.86 -11.61
N ALA A 533 23.28 -29.57 -12.10
CA ALA A 533 22.71 -28.25 -11.97
C ALA A 533 22.54 -27.92 -10.48
N SER A 534 22.83 -26.70 -10.04
CA SER A 534 22.47 -26.28 -8.68
C SER A 534 20.94 -26.19 -8.49
N GLN A 535 20.20 -26.14 -9.60
CA GLN A 535 18.75 -26.02 -9.66
C GLN A 535 18.14 -27.39 -9.97
N GLY A 536 17.60 -28.07 -8.95
CA GLY A 536 17.00 -29.40 -9.08
C GLY A 536 15.50 -29.41 -8.77
N PRO A 537 14.74 -30.45 -9.21
CA PRO A 537 13.33 -30.61 -8.85
C PRO A 537 13.06 -30.69 -7.34
N LYS A 538 14.08 -31.05 -6.55
CA LYS A 538 13.98 -31.19 -5.08
C LYS A 538 14.20 -29.88 -4.32
N GLY A 539 14.70 -28.82 -4.96
CA GLY A 539 15.22 -27.65 -4.25
C GLY A 539 16.44 -27.06 -4.96
N ASP A 540 16.90 -25.93 -4.45
CA ASP A 540 18.14 -25.31 -4.92
C ASP A 540 19.27 -25.76 -3.99
N ALA A 541 20.40 -26.20 -4.57
CA ALA A 541 21.49 -26.86 -3.83
C ALA A 541 22.16 -25.98 -2.76
N TRP A 542 21.94 -24.66 -2.80
CA TRP A 542 22.47 -23.65 -1.89
C TRP A 542 21.46 -23.17 -0.84
N SER A 543 20.15 -23.32 -1.05
CA SER A 543 19.15 -22.81 -0.10
C SER A 543 18.75 -23.85 0.95
N GLY A 544 18.89 -25.14 0.65
CA GLY A 544 18.37 -26.23 1.49
C GLY A 544 16.83 -26.28 1.57
N VAL A 545 16.13 -25.37 0.90
CA VAL A 545 14.66 -25.26 0.92
C VAL A 545 14.06 -26.15 -0.17
N PRO A 546 13.16 -27.09 0.17
CA PRO A 546 12.44 -27.87 -0.83
C PRO A 546 11.60 -26.98 -1.74
N ARG A 547 11.60 -27.26 -3.05
CA ARG A 547 10.69 -26.58 -3.98
C ARG A 547 9.24 -26.99 -3.68
N ARG A 548 8.48 -26.10 -3.02
CA ARG A 548 7.01 -26.15 -3.02
C ARG A 548 6.55 -26.07 -4.48
N SER A 549 5.74 -27.03 -4.93
CA SER A 549 5.39 -27.17 -6.35
C SER A 549 4.72 -25.92 -6.93
N ASP A 550 5.02 -25.58 -8.18
CA ASP A 550 4.48 -24.37 -8.84
C ASP A 550 2.93 -24.35 -8.84
N ALA A 551 2.32 -25.54 -8.88
CA ALA A 551 0.87 -25.71 -8.74
C ALA A 551 0.31 -25.25 -7.38
N ALA A 552 1.12 -25.17 -6.32
CA ALA A 552 0.75 -24.58 -5.03
C ALA A 552 0.99 -23.06 -5.01
N VAL A 553 2.01 -22.56 -5.71
CA VAL A 553 2.31 -21.12 -5.82
C VAL A 553 1.24 -20.41 -6.66
N ASN A 554 0.95 -20.92 -7.87
CA ASN A 554 -0.10 -20.36 -8.72
C ASN A 554 -1.49 -20.49 -8.09
N ARG A 555 -1.79 -21.61 -7.41
CA ARG A 555 -3.04 -21.70 -6.61
C ARG A 555 -3.05 -20.72 -5.44
N SER A 556 -1.92 -20.42 -4.79
CA SER A 556 -1.89 -19.42 -3.71
C SER A 556 -2.11 -17.99 -4.23
N LEU A 557 -1.58 -17.65 -5.41
CA LEU A 557 -1.78 -16.33 -6.03
C LEU A 557 -3.22 -16.18 -6.55
N SER A 558 -3.76 -17.19 -7.26
CA SER A 558 -5.17 -17.23 -7.68
C SER A 558 -6.15 -17.36 -6.49
N ALA A 559 -5.78 -18.04 -5.40
CA ALA A 559 -6.59 -18.08 -4.19
C ALA A 559 -6.51 -16.78 -3.38
N SER A 560 -5.38 -16.04 -3.40
CA SER A 560 -5.34 -14.72 -2.75
C SER A 560 -6.28 -13.70 -3.41
N THR A 561 -6.54 -13.86 -4.71
CA THR A 561 -7.55 -13.08 -5.46
C THR A 561 -8.95 -13.72 -5.44
N GLY A 562 -9.06 -15.04 -5.26
CA GLY A 562 -10.33 -15.78 -5.20
C GLY A 562 -10.93 -16.01 -3.79
N SER A 563 -10.15 -15.92 -2.71
CA SER A 563 -10.59 -16.28 -1.35
C SER A 563 -11.51 -15.25 -0.69
N ILE A 564 -11.68 -14.08 -1.29
CA ILE A 564 -12.73 -13.11 -0.91
C ILE A 564 -14.09 -13.50 -1.52
N ILE A 565 -14.12 -14.39 -2.52
CA ILE A 565 -15.32 -14.76 -3.29
C ILE A 565 -16.08 -15.95 -2.64
N ALA A 566 -15.44 -16.70 -1.75
CA ALA A 566 -15.95 -17.97 -1.22
C ALA A 566 -16.72 -17.88 0.13
N ALA A 567 -17.26 -16.72 0.48
CA ALA A 567 -18.08 -16.53 1.68
C ALA A 567 -19.47 -15.99 1.31
N GLY A 568 -20.39 -16.88 0.93
CA GLY A 568 -21.80 -16.47 0.69
C GLY A 568 -22.60 -17.22 -0.39
N LEU A 569 -22.28 -18.48 -0.71
CA LEU A 569 -23.16 -19.34 -1.52
C LEU A 569 -23.25 -20.73 -0.89
N SER A 570 -24.31 -20.94 -0.12
CA SER A 570 -24.81 -22.25 0.26
C SER A 570 -26.07 -22.51 -0.57
N GLU A 571 -26.10 -23.59 -1.36
CA GLU A 571 -27.33 -24.08 -1.98
C GLU A 571 -27.28 -25.62 -2.03
N GLU A 572 -28.42 -26.26 -1.77
CA GLU A 572 -28.52 -27.70 -1.50
C GLU A 572 -28.72 -28.55 -2.77
N GLY A 573 -28.30 -29.82 -2.75
CA GLY A 573 -28.50 -30.75 -3.87
C GLY A 573 -28.15 -32.21 -3.56
N HIS A 574 -29.16 -33.08 -3.53
CA HIS A 574 -29.13 -34.54 -3.28
C HIS A 574 -29.11 -35.34 -4.62
N VAL A 575 -28.61 -36.58 -4.76
CA VAL A 575 -28.01 -37.60 -3.86
C VAL A 575 -26.88 -38.37 -4.65
N ASP A 576 -26.43 -39.52 -4.13
CA ASP A 576 -25.72 -40.66 -4.78
C ASP A 576 -24.29 -40.45 -5.35
N GLY A 577 -23.28 -41.26 -5.03
CA GLY A 577 -23.22 -42.36 -4.05
C GLY A 577 -22.15 -43.40 -4.37
N ASP A 578 -21.03 -43.40 -3.64
CA ASP A 578 -20.29 -44.61 -3.18
C ASP A 578 -19.22 -44.18 -2.16
N MET A 579 -18.85 -45.06 -1.20
CA MET A 579 -17.97 -44.71 -0.08
C MET A 579 -16.81 -45.70 0.10
N ALA A 580 -15.57 -45.20 -0.02
CA ALA A 580 -14.36 -45.91 0.40
C ALA A 580 -13.44 -44.96 1.19
N PRO A 581 -13.04 -45.28 2.44
CA PRO A 581 -12.43 -44.30 3.34
C PRO A 581 -10.90 -44.22 3.20
N ALA A 582 -10.41 -43.09 2.67
CA ALA A 582 -9.01 -42.70 2.82
C ALA A 582 -8.79 -42.02 4.18
N ARG A 583 -7.93 -42.59 5.03
CA ARG A 583 -7.57 -42.02 6.34
C ARG A 583 -6.74 -40.74 6.19
N THR A 584 -7.38 -39.58 6.37
CA THR A 584 -6.66 -38.30 6.49
C THR A 584 -5.98 -38.21 7.86
N ARG A 585 -4.66 -38.35 7.89
CA ARG A 585 -3.84 -38.10 9.09
C ARG A 585 -3.67 -36.59 9.25
N THR A 586 -3.99 -36.06 10.43
CA THR A 586 -3.90 -34.62 10.73
C THR A 586 -2.45 -34.13 10.70
N GLN A 587 -2.11 -33.34 9.68
CA GLN A 587 -0.78 -32.73 9.50
C GLN A 587 -0.81 -31.29 10.04
N ALA A 588 -1.08 -31.15 11.34
CA ALA A 588 -1.24 -29.85 12.02
C ALA A 588 -0.04 -29.44 12.89
N GLU A 589 0.91 -30.35 13.13
CA GLU A 589 2.05 -30.13 14.03
C GLU A 589 3.36 -29.79 13.28
N GLU A 590 3.41 -29.92 11.94
CA GLU A 590 4.60 -29.60 11.13
C GLU A 590 4.61 -28.15 10.58
N ASP A 591 3.48 -27.43 10.61
CA ASP A 591 3.34 -26.12 9.93
C ASP A 591 3.82 -24.92 10.78
N ASP A 592 3.92 -25.05 12.12
CA ASP A 592 4.36 -23.94 12.99
C ASP A 592 5.89 -23.76 13.00
N ASP A 593 6.67 -24.83 12.73
CA ASP A 593 8.14 -24.77 12.58
C ASP A 593 8.61 -24.07 11.29
N ASP A 594 7.71 -23.89 10.31
CA ASP A 594 8.00 -23.24 9.02
C ASP A 594 7.58 -21.75 8.98
N ARG A 595 7.21 -21.18 10.14
CA ARG A 595 7.07 -19.72 10.33
C ARG A 595 8.44 -19.03 10.30
N LEU A 596 8.71 -18.32 9.22
CA LEU A 596 9.88 -17.47 9.03
C LEU A 596 9.84 -16.22 9.93
N ASP A 597 10.32 -16.34 11.16
CA ASP A 597 10.78 -15.20 11.97
C ASP A 597 12.21 -14.78 11.57
N ALA A 598 12.57 -13.52 11.80
CA ALA A 598 13.86 -12.93 11.44
C ALA A 598 15.06 -13.68 12.07
N ARG A 599 14.88 -14.25 13.27
CA ARG A 599 15.89 -15.11 13.91
C ARG A 599 16.07 -16.45 13.20
N ASN A 600 14.98 -17.07 12.74
CA ASN A 600 15.01 -18.34 12.02
C ASN A 600 15.65 -18.16 10.62
N ALA A 601 15.34 -17.04 9.94
CA ALA A 601 15.96 -16.66 8.68
C ALA A 601 17.49 -16.52 8.78
N ALA A 602 18.00 -15.84 9.82
CA ALA A 602 19.44 -15.72 10.06
C ALA A 602 20.12 -17.08 10.32
N SER A 603 19.46 -17.98 11.06
CA SER A 603 19.97 -19.34 11.33
C SER A 603 20.03 -20.21 10.05
N ARG A 604 18.99 -20.15 9.19
CA ARG A 604 18.96 -20.86 7.90
C ARG A 604 20.01 -20.31 6.91
N LEU A 605 20.37 -19.02 6.99
CA LEU A 605 21.49 -18.44 6.23
C LEU A 605 22.85 -18.92 6.75
N ALA A 606 23.02 -19.07 8.07
CA ALA A 606 24.28 -19.52 8.67
C ALA A 606 24.66 -20.98 8.33
N THR A 607 23.69 -21.81 7.92
CA THR A 607 23.94 -23.16 7.41
C THR A 607 24.39 -23.22 5.94
N SER A 608 24.36 -22.11 5.21
CA SER A 608 24.90 -22.04 3.84
C SER A 608 26.42 -21.86 3.87
N THR A 609 27.16 -22.92 3.56
CA THR A 609 28.62 -22.83 3.35
C THR A 609 28.94 -22.23 1.98
N PHE A 610 29.73 -21.16 1.97
CA PHE A 610 30.32 -20.53 0.78
C PHE A 610 31.55 -21.31 0.25
#